data_AF-A0A7C4PMC2-F1
#
_entry.id   AF-A0A7C4PMC2-F1
#
_cell.length_a   1.000
_cell.length_b   1.000
_cell.length_c   1.000
_cell.angle_alpha   90.00
_cell.angle_beta   90.00
_cell.angle_gamma   90.00
#
_symmetry.space_group_name_H-M   'P 1'
#
loop_
_entity.id
_entity.type
_entity.pdbx_description
1 polymer ?
#
loop_
_entity_poly.entity_id
_entity_poly.type
_entity_poly.pdbx_seq_one_letter_code
_entity_poly.pdbx_strand_id
1 'polypeptide(L)'
;MYTNHPASAYDDDAHRPGFWLGNGVLPRVAQYQNILFATYRLPEDDWMPWTHAYFPVSEFDETRFEGGWAFARKGDGYLAITARQGIELIRHGKGAYRELRSQGTENIWICVLGRKADFQDFRGFQKKTLKGRLEWRDELAVRFDAPTGDEVSFGWEGDLLVNGVSQPLYGEYLIENRYCTAQKGADTIDIQYEGMILRLNFE
;
A
#
# COMPACT_ATOMS: atom_id res chain seq x y z
N MET A 1 -5.76 -5.54 3.99
CA MET A 1 -4.31 -5.80 3.87
C MET A 1 -3.58 -4.48 3.99
N TYR A 2 -2.41 -4.45 4.59
CA TYR A 2 -1.56 -3.27 4.72
C TYR A 2 -0.09 -3.69 4.66
N THR A 3 0.80 -2.72 4.39
CA THR A 3 2.25 -2.88 4.46
C THR A 3 2.79 -2.01 5.58
N ASN A 4 3.86 -2.44 6.23
CA ASN A 4 4.56 -1.63 7.22
C ASN A 4 6.06 -1.95 7.28
N HIS A 5 6.82 -0.96 7.76
CA HIS A 5 8.14 -1.17 8.33
C HIS A 5 7.97 -1.47 9.83
N PRO A 6 8.30 -2.68 10.32
CA PRO A 6 8.18 -2.98 11.74
C PRO A 6 9.13 -2.09 12.55
N ALA A 7 8.66 -1.60 13.69
CA ALA A 7 9.51 -0.84 14.61
C ALA A 7 10.01 -1.70 15.78
N SER A 8 9.49 -2.92 15.92
CA SER A 8 9.99 -3.91 16.87
C SER A 8 9.67 -5.33 16.43
N ALA A 9 10.37 -6.30 17.01
CA ALA A 9 10.06 -7.72 16.88
C ALA A 9 8.90 -8.19 17.79
N TYR A 10 8.37 -7.30 18.64
CA TYR A 10 7.31 -7.60 19.58
C TYR A 10 5.94 -7.38 18.94
N ASP A 11 5.02 -8.26 19.30
CA ASP A 11 3.65 -8.31 18.79
C ASP A 11 2.65 -7.96 19.93
N ASP A 12 3.08 -7.11 20.86
CA ASP A 12 2.23 -6.66 21.98
C ASP A 12 1.40 -5.43 21.60
N ASP A 13 0.30 -5.24 22.32
CA ASP A 13 -0.63 -4.11 22.16
C ASP A 13 -0.16 -2.84 22.88
N ALA A 14 1.15 -2.63 23.04
CA ALA A 14 1.65 -1.38 23.61
C ALA A 14 1.38 -0.20 22.66
N HIS A 15 1.18 0.99 23.22
CA HIS A 15 0.99 2.26 22.50
C HIS A 15 2.22 2.74 21.69
N ARG A 16 3.07 1.82 21.20
CA ARG A 16 4.29 2.09 20.43
C ARG A 16 4.24 1.28 19.13
N PRO A 17 4.85 1.78 18.04
CA PRO A 17 5.00 0.98 16.84
C PRO A 17 5.65 -0.37 17.15
N GLY A 18 5.03 -1.45 16.66
CA GLY A 18 5.38 -2.84 16.94
C GLY A 18 5.75 -3.61 15.68
N PHE A 19 5.57 -4.93 15.70
CA PHE A 19 5.75 -5.78 14.53
C PHE A 19 4.68 -5.50 13.46
N TRP A 20 3.41 -5.42 13.85
CA TRP A 20 2.27 -5.13 12.95
C TRP A 20 1.65 -3.74 13.14
N LEU A 21 1.94 -3.09 14.27
CA LEU A 21 1.33 -1.81 14.65
C LEU A 21 2.21 -0.64 14.21
N GLY A 22 1.66 0.27 13.41
CA GLY A 22 2.37 1.48 12.97
C GLY A 22 3.55 1.20 12.03
N ASN A 23 4.40 2.20 11.85
CA ASN A 23 5.61 2.10 11.05
C ASN A 23 6.80 2.64 11.83
N GLY A 24 7.94 1.94 11.80
CA GLY A 24 9.21 2.50 12.26
C GLY A 24 9.69 3.64 11.36
N VAL A 25 9.48 3.47 10.04
CA VAL A 25 9.74 4.51 9.02
C VAL A 25 8.52 4.60 8.13
N LEU A 26 7.97 5.80 7.99
CA LEU A 26 6.77 6.02 7.18
C LEU A 26 7.09 5.92 5.69
N PRO A 27 6.24 5.23 4.89
CA PRO A 27 6.39 5.24 3.45
C PRO A 27 5.92 6.57 2.85
N ARG A 28 6.44 6.88 1.67
CA ARG A 28 5.79 7.77 0.72
C ARG A 28 4.71 6.97 -0.01
N VAL A 29 3.46 7.42 0.07
CA VAL A 29 2.31 6.69 -0.50
C VAL A 29 1.65 7.48 -1.61
N ALA A 30 1.25 6.79 -2.67
CA ALA A 30 0.38 7.31 -3.70
C ALA A 30 -0.68 6.27 -4.05
N GLN A 31 -1.88 6.72 -4.38
CA GLN A 31 -2.96 5.87 -4.86
C GLN A 31 -3.54 6.47 -6.14
N TYR A 32 -3.73 5.62 -7.14
CA TYR A 32 -4.50 5.93 -8.34
C TYR A 32 -5.58 4.87 -8.51
N GLN A 33 -6.85 5.28 -8.39
CA GLN A 33 -8.00 4.38 -8.43
C GLN A 33 -7.81 3.17 -7.50
N ASN A 34 -7.68 1.97 -8.08
CA ASN A 34 -7.53 0.67 -7.45
C ASN A 34 -6.06 0.23 -7.27
N ILE A 35 -5.09 1.12 -7.51
CA ILE A 35 -3.65 0.84 -7.43
C ILE A 35 -3.03 1.71 -6.33
N LEU A 36 -2.30 1.09 -5.41
CA LEU A 36 -1.56 1.77 -4.36
C LEU A 36 -0.07 1.45 -4.47
N PHE A 37 0.75 2.47 -4.30
CA PHE A 37 2.19 2.40 -4.18
C PHE A 37 2.60 2.84 -2.79
N ALA A 38 3.44 2.04 -2.11
CA ALA A 38 4.07 2.42 -0.85
C ALA A 38 5.58 2.29 -0.98
N THR A 39 6.26 3.43 -1.05
CA THR A 39 7.71 3.53 -1.24
C THR A 39 8.39 3.78 0.10
N TYR A 40 9.31 2.89 0.49
CA TYR A 40 10.07 2.95 1.72
C TYR A 40 11.56 3.22 1.41
N ARG A 41 12.15 4.11 2.19
CA ARG A 41 13.60 4.34 2.28
C ARG A 41 14.00 4.32 3.76
N LEU A 42 14.47 3.17 4.22
CA LEU A 42 14.94 2.93 5.58
C LEU A 42 16.39 3.43 5.73
N PRO A 43 16.84 3.77 6.96
CA PRO A 43 18.26 3.99 7.24
C PRO A 43 19.13 2.79 6.84
N GLU A 44 20.38 3.05 6.43
CA GLU A 44 21.32 1.98 6.02
C GLU A 44 21.66 1.04 7.19
N ASP A 45 21.67 1.55 8.41
CA ASP A 45 21.94 0.83 9.65
C ASP A 45 20.66 0.32 10.35
N ASP A 46 19.53 0.28 9.63
CA ASP A 46 18.29 -0.24 10.19
C ASP A 46 18.45 -1.71 10.61
N TRP A 47 18.10 -1.98 11.86
CA TRP A 47 18.23 -3.30 12.48
C TRP A 47 17.17 -4.30 11.99
N MET A 48 16.10 -3.84 11.33
CA MET A 48 15.09 -4.63 10.65
C MET A 48 14.99 -4.18 9.18
N PRO A 49 16.01 -4.46 8.34
CA PRO A 49 16.14 -3.89 7.00
C PRO A 49 15.22 -4.62 5.99
N TRP A 50 13.93 -4.58 6.25
CA TRP A 50 12.88 -5.22 5.46
C TRP A 50 11.52 -4.61 5.81
N THR A 51 10.59 -4.73 4.87
CA THR A 51 9.19 -4.37 5.09
C THR A 51 8.32 -5.60 4.85
N HIS A 52 7.10 -5.59 5.36
CA HIS A 52 6.20 -6.72 5.17
C HIS A 52 4.76 -6.28 4.90
N ALA A 53 3.99 -7.21 4.37
CA ALA A 53 2.56 -7.07 4.11
C ALA A 53 1.79 -8.14 4.89
N TYR A 54 0.69 -7.73 5.51
CA TYR A 54 -0.24 -8.66 6.14
C TYR A 54 -1.14 -9.34 5.10
N PHE A 55 -0.83 -10.59 4.75
CA PHE A 55 -1.48 -11.39 3.69
C PHE A 55 -1.96 -12.74 4.25
N PRO A 56 -3.12 -12.79 4.92
CA PRO A 56 -3.62 -13.99 5.59
C PRO A 56 -4.20 -15.00 4.60
N VAL A 57 -3.40 -15.98 4.18
CA VAL A 57 -3.77 -16.97 3.14
C VAL A 57 -5.08 -17.68 3.45
N SER A 58 -5.33 -18.02 4.72
CA SER A 58 -6.54 -18.73 5.17
C SER A 58 -7.85 -17.94 5.03
N GLU A 59 -7.77 -16.61 4.95
CA GLU A 59 -8.95 -15.75 4.87
C GLU A 59 -9.44 -15.56 3.43
N PHE A 60 -8.60 -15.89 2.46
CA PHE A 60 -8.93 -15.83 1.04
C PHE A 60 -9.58 -17.12 0.56
N ASP A 61 -10.49 -17.01 -0.41
CA ASP A 61 -11.11 -18.18 -1.03
C ASP A 61 -10.14 -18.89 -1.99
N GLU A 62 -9.18 -18.13 -2.54
CA GLU A 62 -8.15 -18.64 -3.45
C GLU A 62 -6.92 -17.73 -3.40
N THR A 63 -5.72 -18.32 -3.38
CA THR A 63 -4.44 -17.59 -3.46
C THR A 63 -3.53 -18.22 -4.51
N ARG A 64 -2.74 -17.41 -5.21
CA ARG A 64 -1.77 -17.87 -6.21
C ARG A 64 -0.51 -17.01 -6.18
N PHE A 65 0.65 -17.64 -6.29
CA PHE A 65 1.95 -16.96 -6.38
C PHE A 65 2.52 -17.19 -7.77
N GLU A 66 2.72 -16.13 -8.55
CA GLU A 66 3.19 -16.25 -9.94
C GLU A 66 3.82 -14.94 -10.42
N GLY A 67 4.93 -15.01 -11.15
CA GLY A 67 5.57 -13.84 -11.76
C GLY A 67 6.02 -12.76 -10.78
N GLY A 68 6.36 -13.13 -9.54
CA GLY A 68 6.72 -12.18 -8.48
C GLY A 68 5.52 -11.52 -7.78
N TRP A 69 4.30 -11.93 -8.11
CA TRP A 69 3.07 -11.43 -7.51
C TRP A 69 2.43 -12.48 -6.59
N ALA A 70 1.82 -12.01 -5.50
CA ALA A 70 0.86 -12.76 -4.71
C ALA A 70 -0.55 -12.29 -5.08
N PHE A 71 -1.36 -13.21 -5.57
CA PHE A 71 -2.75 -12.99 -5.92
C PHE A 71 -3.66 -13.60 -4.88
N ALA A 72 -4.79 -12.95 -4.61
CA ALA A 72 -5.83 -13.47 -3.74
C ALA A 72 -7.23 -13.09 -4.24
N ARG A 73 -8.21 -13.94 -3.93
CA ARG A 73 -9.64 -13.71 -4.19
C ARG A 73 -10.45 -13.86 -2.91
N LYS A 74 -11.42 -12.97 -2.71
CA LYS A 74 -12.49 -13.11 -1.71
C LYS A 74 -13.83 -12.73 -2.33
N GLY A 75 -14.72 -13.70 -2.47
CA GLY A 75 -15.95 -13.54 -3.25
C GLY A 75 -15.63 -13.07 -4.67
N ASP A 76 -16.21 -11.92 -5.04
CA ASP A 76 -16.02 -11.25 -6.33
C ASP A 76 -14.91 -10.17 -6.31
N GLY A 77 -14.18 -10.03 -5.20
CA GLY A 77 -13.04 -9.12 -5.05
C GLY A 77 -11.70 -9.82 -5.29
N TYR A 78 -10.80 -9.14 -5.99
CA TYR A 78 -9.46 -9.62 -6.38
C TYR A 78 -8.38 -8.70 -5.86
N LEU A 79 -7.21 -9.28 -5.62
CA LEU A 79 -6.04 -8.61 -5.09
C LEU A 79 -4.79 -9.16 -5.77
N ALA A 80 -3.87 -8.28 -6.15
CA ALA A 80 -2.50 -8.60 -6.54
C ALA A 80 -1.54 -7.71 -5.74
N ILE A 81 -0.50 -8.28 -5.14
CA ILE A 81 0.56 -7.53 -4.48
C ILE A 81 1.94 -8.02 -4.87
N THR A 82 2.88 -7.10 -5.05
CA THR A 82 4.30 -7.35 -5.29
C THR A 82 5.17 -6.30 -4.61
N ALA A 83 6.47 -6.52 -4.59
CA ALA A 83 7.46 -5.60 -4.05
C ALA A 83 8.74 -5.55 -4.91
N ARG A 84 9.41 -4.40 -4.92
CA ARG A 84 10.67 -4.16 -5.66
C ARG A 84 11.73 -5.23 -5.37
N GLN A 85 11.85 -5.60 -4.09
CA GLN A 85 12.87 -6.56 -3.63
C GLN A 85 12.36 -8.02 -3.63
N GLY A 86 11.23 -8.27 -4.29
CA GLY A 86 10.54 -9.55 -4.28
C GLY A 86 9.73 -9.78 -3.00
N ILE A 87 8.95 -10.86 -3.00
CA ILE A 87 8.10 -11.22 -1.87
C ILE A 87 8.36 -12.67 -1.44
N GLU A 88 8.45 -12.87 -0.13
CA GLU A 88 8.56 -14.18 0.50
C GLU A 88 7.36 -14.41 1.40
N LEU A 89 6.59 -15.48 1.16
CA LEU A 89 5.58 -15.93 2.11
C LEU A 89 6.26 -16.61 3.29
N ILE A 90 6.15 -16.02 4.47
CA ILE A 90 6.67 -16.60 5.70
C ILE A 90 5.86 -17.84 6.08
N ARG A 91 6.53 -18.98 6.30
CA ARG A 91 5.89 -20.29 6.58
C ARG A 91 6.06 -20.79 8.01
N HIS A 92 6.80 -20.05 8.84
CA HIS A 92 7.14 -20.44 10.21
C HIS A 92 7.00 -19.27 11.16
N GLY A 93 6.92 -19.56 12.47
CA GLY A 93 6.73 -18.55 13.51
C GLY A 93 5.31 -17.99 13.56
N LYS A 94 5.12 -16.92 14.34
CA LYS A 94 3.78 -16.33 14.58
C LYS A 94 3.14 -15.80 13.30
N GLY A 95 3.92 -15.22 12.39
CA GLY A 95 3.49 -14.70 11.08
C GLY A 95 3.30 -15.74 9.98
N ALA A 96 3.41 -17.04 10.29
CA ALA A 96 3.28 -18.10 9.29
C ALA A 96 1.96 -18.00 8.50
N TYR A 97 2.05 -18.08 7.18
CA TYR A 97 0.96 -18.02 6.21
C TYR A 97 0.10 -16.75 6.27
N ARG A 98 0.57 -15.70 6.97
CA ARG A 98 -0.09 -14.39 7.04
C ARG A 98 0.81 -13.20 6.72
N GLU A 99 2.07 -13.45 6.39
CA GLU A 99 3.08 -12.43 6.17
C GLU A 99 3.78 -12.64 4.83
N LEU A 100 3.80 -11.59 4.01
CA LEU A 100 4.74 -11.47 2.90
C LEU A 100 5.86 -10.54 3.33
N ARG A 101 7.11 -10.98 3.27
CA ARG A 101 8.27 -10.16 3.60
C ARG A 101 9.02 -9.79 2.34
N SER A 102 9.52 -8.55 2.30
CA SER A 102 10.37 -8.02 1.24
C SER A 102 11.61 -7.41 1.89
N GLN A 103 12.79 -7.96 1.57
CA GLN A 103 14.06 -7.57 2.17
C GLN A 103 14.56 -6.22 1.64
N GLY A 104 15.53 -5.60 2.31
CA GLY A 104 16.22 -4.40 1.86
C GLY A 104 15.71 -3.10 2.48
N THR A 105 16.59 -2.09 2.52
CA THR A 105 16.33 -0.75 3.07
C THR A 105 15.58 0.14 2.07
N GLU A 106 15.65 -0.15 0.78
CA GLU A 106 14.90 0.54 -0.26
C GLU A 106 13.89 -0.39 -0.92
N ASN A 107 12.60 -0.07 -0.81
CA ASN A 107 11.55 -0.94 -1.33
C ASN A 107 10.33 -0.17 -1.84
N ILE A 108 9.58 -0.77 -2.77
CA ILE A 108 8.29 -0.27 -3.25
C ILE A 108 7.32 -1.43 -3.22
N TRP A 109 6.21 -1.29 -2.51
CA TRP A 109 5.08 -2.20 -2.62
C TRP A 109 4.07 -1.66 -3.62
N ILE A 110 3.53 -2.56 -4.45
CA ILE A 110 2.42 -2.26 -5.36
C ILE A 110 1.27 -3.19 -5.00
N CYS A 111 0.11 -2.61 -4.71
CA CYS A 111 -1.13 -3.32 -4.46
C CYS A 111 -2.15 -2.93 -5.51
N VAL A 112 -2.73 -3.91 -6.21
CA VAL A 112 -3.78 -3.71 -7.20
C VAL A 112 -5.02 -4.46 -6.74
N LEU A 113 -6.13 -3.75 -6.66
CA LEU A 113 -7.44 -4.34 -6.40
C LEU A 113 -8.17 -4.57 -7.73
N GLY A 114 -8.99 -5.60 -7.78
CA GLY A 114 -9.86 -5.88 -8.92
C GLY A 114 -11.20 -6.42 -8.45
N ARG A 115 -12.14 -6.54 -9.37
CA ARG A 115 -13.41 -7.20 -9.11
C ARG A 115 -13.89 -7.95 -10.34
N LYS A 116 -14.75 -8.94 -10.11
CA LYS A 116 -15.31 -9.80 -11.15
C LYS A 116 -15.94 -9.03 -12.31
N ALA A 117 -16.65 -7.93 -12.02
CA ALA A 117 -17.31 -7.12 -13.03
C ALA A 117 -16.35 -6.55 -14.09
N ASP A 118 -15.12 -6.21 -13.72
CA ASP A 118 -14.15 -5.56 -14.62
C ASP A 118 -13.18 -6.57 -15.27
N PHE A 119 -13.02 -7.73 -14.64
CA PHE A 119 -12.02 -8.75 -15.02
C PHE A 119 -12.61 -10.10 -15.44
N GLN A 120 -13.94 -10.22 -15.47
CA GLN A 120 -14.73 -11.42 -15.73
C GLN A 120 -14.57 -12.53 -14.68
N ASP A 121 -13.33 -12.93 -14.39
CA ASP A 121 -12.96 -13.88 -13.35
C ASP A 121 -11.56 -13.58 -12.78
N PHE A 122 -11.17 -14.33 -11.76
CA PHE A 122 -9.88 -14.15 -11.08
C PHE A 122 -8.69 -14.47 -11.99
N ARG A 123 -8.85 -15.42 -12.92
CA ARG A 123 -7.81 -15.78 -13.88
C ARG A 123 -7.61 -14.68 -14.92
N GLY A 124 -8.68 -14.00 -15.33
CA GLY A 124 -8.65 -12.83 -16.19
C GLY A 124 -7.88 -11.68 -15.54
N PHE A 125 -8.14 -11.43 -14.25
CA PHE A 125 -7.37 -10.47 -13.46
C PHE A 125 -5.87 -10.83 -13.41
N GLN A 126 -5.52 -12.07 -13.03
CA GLN A 126 -4.13 -12.54 -12.99
C GLN A 126 -3.43 -12.37 -14.34
N LYS A 127 -4.07 -12.80 -15.44
CA LYS A 127 -3.52 -12.69 -16.80
C LYS A 127 -3.25 -11.25 -17.20
N LYS A 128 -4.18 -10.33 -16.91
CA LYS A 128 -3.99 -8.91 -17.24
C LYS A 128 -2.85 -8.30 -16.41
N THR A 129 -2.78 -8.59 -15.11
CA THR A 129 -1.70 -8.10 -14.25
C THR A 129 -0.34 -8.62 -14.69
N LEU A 130 -0.21 -9.92 -15.01
CA LEU A 130 1.05 -10.53 -15.46
C LEU A 130 1.48 -10.08 -16.86
N LYS A 131 0.54 -9.60 -17.69
CA LYS A 131 0.84 -9.04 -19.01
C LYS A 131 1.38 -7.61 -18.92
N GLY A 132 1.03 -6.88 -17.86
CA GLY A 132 1.51 -5.53 -17.61
C GLY A 132 3.03 -5.50 -17.44
N ARG A 133 3.70 -4.55 -18.10
CA ARG A 133 5.12 -4.30 -17.86
C ARG A 133 5.30 -3.72 -16.46
N LEU A 134 6.24 -4.28 -15.70
CA LEU A 134 6.66 -3.78 -14.41
C LEU A 134 8.17 -3.53 -14.44
N GLU A 135 8.55 -2.26 -14.43
CA GLU A 135 9.94 -1.80 -14.55
C GLU A 135 10.35 -1.09 -13.27
N TRP A 136 11.21 -1.74 -12.47
CA TRP A 136 11.89 -1.12 -11.34
C TRP A 136 13.07 -0.29 -11.84
N ARG A 137 13.26 0.90 -11.27
CA ARG A 137 14.36 1.80 -11.61
C ARG A 137 15.30 2.00 -10.42
N ASP A 138 16.52 2.43 -10.70
CA ASP A 138 17.58 2.54 -9.68
C ASP A 138 17.27 3.64 -8.65
N GLU A 139 16.66 4.75 -9.09
CA GLU A 139 16.27 5.92 -8.29
C GLU A 139 15.10 5.70 -7.32
N LEU A 140 14.87 4.46 -6.87
CA LEU A 140 13.72 4.05 -6.05
C LEU A 140 12.39 4.50 -6.69
N ALA A 141 12.21 4.10 -7.95
CA ALA A 141 11.01 4.39 -8.73
C ALA A 141 10.51 3.14 -9.50
N VAL A 142 9.28 3.23 -9.98
CA VAL A 142 8.63 2.18 -10.77
C VAL A 142 7.81 2.77 -11.92
N ARG A 143 7.80 2.07 -13.05
CA ARG A 143 6.82 2.22 -14.14
C ARG A 143 6.04 0.92 -14.26
N PHE A 144 4.72 1.02 -14.24
CA PHE A 144 3.81 -0.11 -14.22
C PHE A 144 2.67 0.09 -15.22
N ASP A 145 2.55 -0.82 -16.19
CA ASP A 145 1.41 -0.89 -17.08
C ASP A 145 0.31 -1.68 -16.35
N ALA A 146 -0.67 -0.98 -15.79
CA ALA A 146 -1.68 -1.55 -14.92
C ALA A 146 -2.68 -2.43 -15.67
N PRO A 147 -3.32 -3.41 -15.00
CA PRO A 147 -4.34 -4.25 -15.62
C PRO A 147 -5.62 -3.48 -16.01
N THR A 148 -5.77 -2.22 -15.58
CA THR A 148 -6.81 -1.27 -16.03
C THR A 148 -6.53 -0.68 -17.41
N GLY A 149 -5.29 -0.75 -17.89
CA GLY A 149 -4.84 -0.19 -19.17
C GLY A 149 -4.03 1.10 -19.03
N ASP A 150 -3.95 1.69 -17.84
CA ASP A 150 -3.15 2.88 -17.58
C ASP A 150 -1.68 2.54 -17.37
N GLU A 151 -0.80 3.37 -17.87
CA GLU A 151 0.60 3.39 -17.45
C GLU A 151 0.74 4.31 -16.24
N VAL A 152 1.25 3.79 -15.13
CA VAL A 152 1.43 4.54 -13.89
C VAL A 152 2.91 4.52 -13.52
N SER A 153 3.47 5.67 -13.15
CA SER A 153 4.81 5.76 -12.60
C SER A 153 4.84 6.55 -11.30
N PHE A 154 5.60 6.04 -10.34
CA PHE A 154 5.78 6.67 -9.03
C PHE A 154 7.11 6.25 -8.42
N GLY A 155 7.64 7.02 -7.47
CA GLY A 155 8.91 6.73 -6.82
C GLY A 155 9.08 7.48 -5.50
N TRP A 156 10.31 7.52 -5.00
CA TRP A 156 10.61 8.31 -3.80
C TRP A 156 10.53 9.81 -4.06
N GLU A 157 10.99 10.24 -5.24
CA GLU A 157 10.91 11.62 -5.71
C GLU A 157 9.98 11.73 -6.93
N GLY A 158 9.66 12.97 -7.31
CA GLY A 158 8.80 13.26 -8.46
C GLY A 158 7.32 12.95 -8.24
N ASP A 159 6.47 13.34 -9.18
CA ASP A 159 5.02 13.19 -9.06
C ASP A 159 4.55 11.75 -9.33
N LEU A 160 3.32 11.44 -8.91
CA LEU A 160 2.58 10.33 -9.48
C LEU A 160 2.19 10.71 -10.91
N LEU A 161 2.64 9.95 -11.91
CA LEU A 161 2.24 10.16 -13.30
C LEU A 161 1.31 9.05 -13.74
N VAL A 162 0.25 9.40 -14.45
CA VAL A 162 -0.67 8.48 -15.12
C VAL A 162 -0.72 8.85 -16.59
N ASN A 163 -0.33 7.93 -17.47
CA ASN A 163 -0.22 8.14 -18.91
C ASN A 163 0.59 9.42 -19.26
N GLY A 164 1.66 9.68 -18.49
CA GLY A 164 2.51 10.86 -18.62
C GLY A 164 1.97 12.16 -18.00
N VAL A 165 0.76 12.14 -17.41
CA VAL A 165 0.14 13.31 -16.79
C VAL A 165 0.30 13.26 -15.27
N SER A 166 0.87 14.32 -14.70
CA SER A 166 1.03 14.47 -13.25
C SER A 166 -0.32 14.49 -12.53
N GLN A 167 -0.41 13.73 -11.44
CA GLN A 167 -1.56 13.62 -10.56
C GLN A 167 -1.23 14.24 -9.20
N PRO A 168 -2.16 15.00 -8.60
CA PRO A 168 -1.95 15.57 -7.28
C PRO A 168 -1.87 14.46 -6.23
N LEU A 169 -0.80 14.46 -5.42
CA LEU A 169 -0.65 13.56 -4.26
C LEU A 169 -1.37 14.07 -3.02
N TYR A 170 -1.58 15.38 -2.95
CA TYR A 170 -2.24 16.05 -1.85
C TYR A 170 -3.37 16.90 -2.42
N GLY A 171 -4.54 16.80 -1.79
CA GLY A 171 -5.64 17.72 -2.04
C GLY A 171 -5.37 19.09 -1.40
N GLU A 172 -6.26 20.04 -1.69
CA GLU A 172 -6.28 21.35 -1.03
C GLU A 172 -6.52 21.23 0.48
N TYR A 173 -7.26 20.20 0.89
CA TYR A 173 -7.66 19.94 2.27
C TYR A 173 -7.03 18.66 2.81
N LEU A 174 -6.68 18.68 4.11
CA LEU A 174 -6.29 17.50 4.89
C LEU A 174 -7.51 16.61 5.17
N ILE A 175 -8.65 17.23 5.46
CA ILE A 175 -9.93 16.57 5.67
C ILE A 175 -10.94 17.29 4.81
N GLU A 176 -11.66 16.56 3.96
CA GLU A 176 -12.79 17.08 3.21
C GLU A 176 -13.89 16.02 3.20
N ASN A 177 -14.98 16.30 3.92
CA ASN A 177 -16.19 15.52 3.88
C ASN A 177 -17.38 16.38 4.35
N ARG A 178 -18.59 15.80 4.34
CA ARG A 178 -19.83 16.50 4.72
C ARG A 178 -19.87 17.08 6.14
N TYR A 179 -18.94 16.69 7.01
CA TYR A 179 -18.88 17.11 8.41
C TYR A 179 -17.75 18.08 8.69
N CYS A 180 -16.72 18.11 7.85
CA CYS A 180 -15.48 18.82 8.14
C CYS A 180 -14.71 19.12 6.86
N THR A 181 -14.25 20.36 6.75
CA THR A 181 -13.26 20.80 5.77
C THR A 181 -12.12 21.46 6.53
N ALA A 182 -10.92 20.91 6.45
CA ALA A 182 -9.75 21.41 7.17
C ALA A 182 -8.51 21.35 6.28
N GLN A 183 -7.70 22.41 6.29
CA GLN A 183 -6.42 22.46 5.60
C GLN A 183 -5.32 21.72 6.38
N LYS A 184 -4.26 21.34 5.69
CA LYS A 184 -3.07 20.77 6.33
C LYS A 184 -2.41 21.84 7.21
N GLY A 185 -2.20 21.53 8.49
CA GLY A 185 -1.63 22.46 9.45
C GLY A 185 -2.63 23.48 10.02
N ALA A 186 -3.93 23.22 9.91
CA ALA A 186 -4.94 24.05 10.56
C ALA A 186 -4.81 23.99 12.10
N ASP A 187 -4.78 25.16 12.74
CA ASP A 187 -4.71 25.29 14.20
C ASP A 187 -6.00 24.84 14.89
N THR A 188 -7.12 24.87 14.17
CA THR A 188 -8.40 24.36 14.63
C THR A 188 -9.09 23.51 13.56
N ILE A 189 -9.82 22.50 14.00
CA ILE A 189 -10.66 21.65 13.14
C ILE A 189 -12.07 21.61 13.72
N ASP A 190 -13.04 22.11 12.96
CA ASP A 190 -14.46 22.03 13.30
C ASP A 190 -15.12 20.84 12.61
N ILE A 191 -15.71 19.96 13.40
CA ILE A 191 -16.50 18.82 12.95
C ILE A 191 -17.96 19.07 13.30
N GLN A 192 -18.83 19.12 12.29
CA GLN A 192 -20.23 19.49 12.44
C GLN A 192 -21.13 18.28 12.18
N TYR A 193 -22.09 18.03 13.08
CA TYR A 193 -23.09 16.97 12.96
C TYR A 193 -24.38 17.37 13.67
N GLU A 194 -25.53 17.32 12.98
CA GLU A 194 -26.87 17.59 13.55
C GLU A 194 -26.97 18.89 14.39
N GLY A 195 -26.31 19.97 13.93
CA GLY A 195 -26.31 21.26 14.61
C GLY A 195 -25.35 21.35 15.81
N MET A 196 -24.62 20.29 16.12
CA MET A 196 -23.51 20.29 17.08
C MET A 196 -22.19 20.55 16.36
N ILE A 197 -21.28 21.26 17.02
CA ILE A 197 -19.91 21.50 16.54
C ILE A 197 -18.94 20.99 17.60
N LEU A 198 -18.06 20.06 17.21
CA LEU A 198 -16.87 19.71 17.97
C LEU A 198 -15.69 20.49 17.37
N ARG A 199 -15.09 21.38 18.15
CA ARG A 199 -13.84 22.07 17.79
C ARG A 199 -12.65 21.37 18.44
N LEU A 200 -11.74 20.90 17.60
CA LEU A 200 -10.40 20.51 18.04
C LEU A 200 -9.50 21.74 17.94
N ASN A 201 -8.76 22.06 19.00
CA ASN A 201 -7.79 23.14 19.03
C ASN A 201 -6.40 22.54 19.28
N PHE A 202 -5.45 22.90 18.42
CA PHE A 202 -4.08 22.38 18.41
C PHE A 202 -3.03 23.47 18.72
N GLU A 203 -3.45 24.69 19.07
CA GLU A 203 -2.60 25.70 19.70
C GLU A 203 -2.11 25.28 21.10
#